data_AF-V7PD63-F1
#
_entry.id   AF-V7PD63-F1
#
_cell.length_a   1.000
_cell.length_b   1.000
_cell.length_c   1.000
_cell.angle_alpha   90.00
_cell.angle_beta   90.00
_cell.angle_gamma   90.00
#
_symmetry.space_group_name_H-M   'P 1'
#
loop_
_entity.id
_entity.type
_entity.pdbx_description
1 polymer ?
#
loop_
_entity_poly.entity_id
_entity_poly.type
_entity_poly.pdbx_seq_one_letter_code
_entity_poly.pdbx_strand_id
1 'polypeptide(L)'
;MAHFSNFIQKCQFEGCRYHDFLPHKCEYCELMFCELHKKAQDHVCSKLKHSDLKKVILCEYCNAVIPDEEEEIKWHLIHKCTYIKKATKPKICDKEKCKTVLNDINSYFCKQCKKTFCLPHRYDFAHKCISDNKYKKGFFENIFKKEEHKSDKSYKKNNRKMKKKWCTIQ
;
A
#
# COMPACT_ATOMS: atom_id res chain seq x y z
N MET A 1 38.06 11.89 41.80
CA MET A 1 38.09 12.83 40.66
C MET A 1 37.96 12.00 39.39
N ALA A 2 36.87 12.14 38.65
CA ALA A 2 36.72 11.44 37.38
C ALA A 2 37.67 12.09 36.36
N HIS A 3 38.69 11.35 35.93
CA HIS A 3 39.60 11.76 34.88
C HIS A 3 38.94 11.43 33.54
N PHE A 4 38.18 12.38 32.99
CA PHE A 4 37.63 12.25 31.64
C PHE A 4 38.78 12.45 30.65
N SER A 5 39.44 11.35 30.29
CA SER A 5 40.43 11.35 29.22
C SER A 5 39.81 11.92 27.95
N ASN A 6 40.62 12.67 27.20
CA ASN A 6 40.30 13.42 25.99
C ASN A 6 39.72 12.54 24.84
N PHE A 7 38.53 11.97 25.03
CA PHE A 7 37.81 11.19 24.01
C PHE A 7 37.10 12.09 22.99
N ILE A 8 37.03 13.39 23.28
CA ILE A 8 36.48 14.40 22.41
C ILE A 8 37.50 14.74 21.34
N GLN A 9 37.20 14.40 20.09
CA GLN A 9 38.04 14.78 18.95
C GLN A 9 37.47 16.00 18.23
N LYS A 10 38.37 16.83 17.72
CA LYS A 10 38.03 18.02 16.94
C LYS A 10 37.73 17.61 15.51
N CYS A 11 36.69 18.18 14.92
CA CYS A 11 36.46 18.05 13.48
C CYS A 11 37.63 18.70 12.71
N GLN A 12 38.18 17.98 11.73
CA GLN A 12 39.28 18.46 10.89
C GLN A 12 38.81 19.25 9.65
N PHE A 13 37.53 19.63 9.59
CA PHE A 13 37.01 20.46 8.51
C PHE A 13 37.30 21.95 8.78
N GLU A 14 37.76 22.66 7.75
CA GLU A 14 38.10 24.08 7.83
C GLU A 14 36.89 24.91 8.28
N GLY A 15 37.07 25.70 9.34
CA GLY A 15 36.00 26.53 9.93
C GLY A 15 35.07 25.78 10.90
N CYS A 16 35.17 24.46 11.05
CA CYS A 16 34.42 23.73 12.07
C CYS A 16 35.16 23.75 13.41
N ARG A 17 34.48 24.20 14.47
CA ARG A 17 34.99 24.17 15.86
C ARG A 17 34.29 23.13 16.72
N TYR A 18 33.53 22.23 16.10
CA TYR A 18 32.76 21.23 16.82
C TYR A 18 33.65 20.09 17.34
N HIS A 19 33.25 19.60 18.49
CA HIS A 19 33.94 18.62 19.31
C HIS A 19 32.98 17.45 19.50
N ASP A 20 33.27 16.34 18.84
CA ASP A 20 32.39 15.18 18.86
C ASP A 20 32.98 14.07 19.74
N PHE A 21 32.11 13.38 20.46
CA PHE A 21 32.48 12.22 21.26
C PHE A 21 32.66 10.98 20.40
N LEU A 22 32.04 10.94 19.21
CA LEU A 22 32.14 9.85 18.27
C LEU A 22 32.75 10.34 16.95
N PRO A 23 34.08 10.36 16.84
CA PRO A 23 34.72 10.88 15.65
C PRO A 23 34.57 9.89 14.49
N HIS A 24 34.17 10.40 13.33
CA HIS A 24 33.96 9.63 12.12
C HIS A 24 35.19 9.73 11.21
N LYS A 25 35.85 8.60 10.96
CA LYS A 25 36.96 8.52 9.99
C LYS A 25 36.40 8.49 8.57
N CYS A 26 36.81 9.42 7.72
CA CYS A 26 36.47 9.39 6.30
C CYS A 26 37.25 8.29 5.58
N GLU A 27 36.58 7.45 4.80
CA GLU A 27 37.20 6.35 4.04
C GLU A 27 38.16 6.85 2.94
N TYR A 28 37.94 8.06 2.43
CA TYR A 28 38.72 8.62 1.33
C TYR A 28 39.96 9.39 1.80
N CYS A 29 39.78 10.35 2.73
CA CYS A 29 40.87 11.21 3.21
C CYS A 29 41.47 10.79 4.54
N GLU A 30 40.88 9.80 5.21
CA GLU A 30 41.33 9.25 6.50
C GLU A 30 41.36 10.23 7.68
N LEU A 31 40.79 11.43 7.50
CA LEU A 31 40.62 12.43 8.54
C LEU A 31 39.37 12.18 9.38
N MET A 32 39.35 12.76 10.58
CA MET A 32 38.27 12.64 11.57
C MET A 32 37.33 13.85 11.50
N PHE A 33 36.03 13.58 11.41
CA PHE A 33 34.98 14.58 11.31
C PHE A 33 33.87 14.35 12.36
N CYS A 34 33.15 15.41 12.70
CA CYS A 34 31.96 15.32 13.55
C CYS A 34 30.75 14.78 12.79
N GLU A 35 29.64 14.51 13.49
CA GLU A 35 28.41 13.98 12.91
C GLU A 35 27.88 14.80 11.71
N LEU A 36 28.02 16.13 11.77
CA LEU A 36 27.60 17.05 10.70
C LEU A 36 28.48 16.97 9.44
N HIS A 37 29.74 16.55 9.58
CA HIS A 37 30.74 16.55 8.51
C HIS A 37 31.18 15.13 8.12
N LYS A 38 30.44 14.10 8.56
CA LYS A 38 30.81 12.70 8.36
C LYS A 38 30.77 12.26 6.89
N LYS A 39 29.90 12.86 6.05
CA LYS A 39 29.83 12.51 4.63
C LYS A 39 30.92 13.25 3.86
N ALA A 40 31.41 12.64 2.79
CA ALA A 40 32.43 13.22 1.92
C ALA A 40 32.01 14.55 1.26
N GLN A 41 30.70 14.74 1.05
CA GLN A 41 30.13 15.98 0.52
C GLN A 41 30.16 17.12 1.57
N ASP A 42 29.92 16.78 2.84
CA ASP A 42 29.78 17.77 3.91
C ASP A 42 31.12 18.44 4.26
N HIS A 43 32.24 17.70 4.19
CA HIS A 43 33.58 18.24 4.42
C HIS A 43 34.38 18.53 3.14
N VAL A 44 33.72 18.51 1.97
CA VAL A 44 34.35 18.77 0.66
C VAL A 44 35.64 17.95 0.49
N CYS A 45 35.50 16.63 0.58
CA CYS A 45 36.64 15.71 0.64
C CYS A 45 37.57 15.84 -0.58
N SER A 46 38.85 16.13 -0.33
CA SER A 46 39.86 16.31 -1.40
C SER A 46 40.16 15.05 -2.20
N LYS A 47 39.89 13.86 -1.64
CA LYS A 47 40.17 12.56 -2.27
C LYS A 47 38.92 11.86 -2.82
N LEU A 48 37.76 12.51 -2.81
CA LEU A 48 36.51 11.94 -3.34
C LEU A 48 36.58 11.86 -4.87
N LYS A 49 36.34 10.69 -5.44
CA LYS A 49 36.24 10.53 -6.88
C LYS A 49 34.82 10.88 -7.33
N HIS A 50 34.70 11.50 -8.51
CA HIS A 50 33.40 11.81 -9.10
C HIS A 50 32.50 10.57 -9.30
N SER A 51 33.08 9.37 -9.40
CA SER A 51 32.37 8.10 -9.48
C SER A 51 31.60 7.73 -8.20
N ASP A 52 32.04 8.23 -7.05
CA ASP A 52 31.45 7.86 -5.75
C ASP A 52 30.25 8.74 -5.39
N LEU A 53 30.10 9.87 -6.10
CA LEU A 53 28.92 10.71 -6.06
C LEU A 53 27.81 10.05 -6.87
N LYS A 54 27.08 9.11 -6.25
CA LYS A 54 25.88 8.52 -6.84
C LYS A 54 24.83 9.61 -7.06
N LYS A 55 24.79 10.17 -8.26
CA LYS A 55 23.71 11.06 -8.71
C LYS A 55 22.48 10.21 -9.01
N VAL A 56 21.33 10.71 -8.61
CA VAL A 56 20.08 9.99 -8.65
C VAL A 56 18.99 10.96 -9.10
N ILE A 57 18.13 10.50 -10.00
CA ILE A 57 16.98 11.23 -10.53
C ILE A 57 15.66 10.57 -10.14
N LEU A 58 14.57 11.33 -10.26
CA LEU A 58 13.22 10.82 -10.08
C LEU A 58 12.59 10.57 -11.45
N CYS A 59 11.97 9.41 -11.65
CA CYS A 59 11.17 9.15 -12.84
C CYS A 59 9.89 9.99 -12.84
N GLU A 60 9.64 10.76 -13.89
CA GLU A 60 8.45 11.62 -14.03
C GLU A 60 7.11 10.86 -14.05
N TYR A 61 7.13 9.57 -14.39
CA TYR A 61 5.91 8.78 -14.57
C TYR A 61 5.51 7.96 -13.35
N CYS A 62 6.51 7.47 -12.60
CA CYS A 62 6.27 6.59 -11.45
C CYS A 62 6.91 7.08 -10.15
N ASN A 63 7.62 8.21 -10.18
CA ASN A 63 8.38 8.77 -9.06
C ASN A 63 9.38 7.78 -8.43
N ALA A 64 9.80 6.75 -9.19
CA ALA A 64 10.85 5.85 -8.76
C ALA A 64 12.21 6.56 -8.77
N VAL A 65 13.03 6.22 -7.79
CA VAL A 65 14.40 6.70 -7.61
C VAL A 65 15.32 5.88 -8.51
N ILE A 66 16.03 6.51 -9.44
CA ILE A 66 16.89 5.85 -10.44
C ILE A 66 18.26 6.54 -10.46
N PRO A 67 19.38 5.81 -10.53
CA PRO A 67 20.68 6.38 -10.81
C PRO A 67 20.69 7.25 -12.09
N ASP A 68 21.47 8.32 -12.09
CA ASP A 68 21.63 9.25 -13.21
C ASP A 68 22.54 8.66 -14.30
N GLU A 69 22.22 7.44 -14.73
CA GLU A 69 22.90 6.69 -15.78
C GLU A 69 21.91 6.42 -16.92
N GLU A 70 22.23 6.86 -18.13
CA GLU A 70 21.31 6.76 -19.27
C GLU A 70 20.81 5.33 -19.55
N GLU A 71 21.69 4.34 -19.34
CA GLU A 71 21.36 2.93 -19.55
C GLU A 71 20.33 2.44 -18.54
N GLU A 72 20.50 2.78 -17.25
CA GLU A 72 19.56 2.42 -16.20
C GLU A 72 18.22 3.13 -16.36
N ILE A 73 18.24 4.40 -16.79
CA ILE A 73 17.03 5.19 -17.07
C ILE A 73 16.25 4.55 -18.23
N LYS A 74 16.90 4.25 -19.35
CA LYS A 74 16.26 3.59 -20.50
C LYS A 74 15.68 2.23 -20.11
N TRP A 75 16.45 1.43 -19.38
CA TRP A 75 16.01 0.12 -18.95
C TRP A 75 14.83 0.19 -17.96
N HIS A 76 14.85 1.16 -17.05
CA HIS A 76 13.71 1.46 -16.19
C HIS A 76 12.48 1.81 -17.02
N LEU A 77 12.61 2.75 -17.96
CA LEU A 77 11.50 3.22 -18.80
C LEU A 77 10.89 2.09 -19.63
N ILE A 78 11.64 1.07 -20.03
CA ILE A 78 11.12 -0.02 -20.87
C ILE A 78 10.55 -1.18 -20.03
N HIS A 79 11.23 -1.58 -18.96
CA HIS A 79 10.95 -2.85 -18.27
C HIS A 79 10.39 -2.72 -16.87
N LYS A 80 10.76 -1.66 -16.12
CA LYS A 80 10.43 -1.53 -14.69
C LYS A 80 9.44 -0.40 -14.36
N CYS A 81 9.24 0.55 -15.26
CA CYS A 81 8.39 1.70 -15.00
C CYS A 81 6.93 1.27 -14.74
N THR A 82 6.38 1.65 -13.59
CA THR A 82 5.03 1.24 -13.18
C THR A 82 3.94 1.92 -13.99
N TYR A 83 4.25 3.02 -14.69
CA TYR A 83 3.35 3.63 -15.66
C TYR A 83 2.98 2.65 -16.78
N ILE A 84 3.89 1.73 -17.13
CA ILE A 84 3.62 0.67 -18.11
C ILE A 84 2.91 -0.53 -17.48
N LYS A 85 2.37 -0.44 -16.25
CA LYS A 85 1.45 -1.47 -15.74
C LYS A 85 0.19 -1.47 -16.59
N LYS A 86 0.27 -2.32 -17.61
CA LYS A 86 -0.69 -2.74 -18.63
C LYS A 86 -2.12 -2.56 -18.14
N ALA A 87 -2.96 -1.94 -18.97
CA ALA A 87 -4.41 -1.91 -18.81
C ALA A 87 -4.94 -3.34 -18.65
N THR A 88 -5.05 -3.80 -17.41
CA THR A 88 -5.69 -5.07 -17.10
C THR A 88 -7.17 -4.87 -17.28
N LYS A 89 -7.80 -5.75 -18.05
CA LYS A 89 -9.25 -5.69 -18.23
C LYS A 89 -9.90 -5.75 -16.84
N PRO A 90 -10.82 -4.83 -16.51
CA PRO A 90 -11.48 -4.83 -15.21
C PRO A 90 -12.16 -6.17 -14.98
N LYS A 91 -11.92 -6.79 -13.82
CA LYS A 91 -12.64 -7.99 -13.42
C LYS A 91 -14.09 -7.59 -13.11
N ILE A 92 -15.06 -8.37 -13.57
CA ILE A 92 -16.50 -8.10 -13.36
C ILE A 92 -17.06 -9.21 -12.50
N CYS A 93 -18.09 -8.90 -11.71
CA CYS A 93 -18.80 -9.89 -10.89
C CYS A 93 -19.34 -11.05 -11.75
N ASP A 94 -19.08 -12.29 -11.33
CA ASP A 94 -19.46 -13.52 -12.05
C ASP A 94 -20.98 -13.85 -11.97
N LYS A 95 -21.80 -13.02 -11.33
CA LYS A 95 -23.24 -13.27 -11.20
C LYS A 95 -23.97 -12.82 -12.46
N GLU A 96 -24.90 -13.65 -12.92
CA GLU A 96 -25.82 -13.31 -14.00
C GLU A 96 -26.51 -11.96 -13.75
N LYS A 97 -26.46 -11.08 -14.75
CA LYS A 97 -27.01 -9.71 -14.74
C LYS A 97 -26.29 -8.71 -13.84
N CYS A 98 -25.18 -9.08 -13.18
CA CYS A 98 -24.37 -8.13 -12.44
C CYS A 98 -23.22 -7.60 -13.31
N LYS A 99 -23.14 -6.28 -13.50
CA LYS A 99 -22.08 -5.61 -14.28
C LYS A 99 -21.12 -4.81 -13.41
N THR A 100 -21.08 -5.07 -12.11
CA THR A 100 -20.21 -4.33 -11.19
C THR A 100 -18.76 -4.73 -11.41
N VAL A 101 -17.91 -3.73 -11.64
CA VAL A 101 -16.46 -3.90 -11.68
C VAL A 101 -15.93 -4.20 -10.28
N LEU A 102 -15.05 -5.20 -10.20
CA LEU A 102 -14.40 -5.66 -8.98
C LEU A 102 -13.06 -4.94 -8.82
N ASN A 103 -12.98 -4.17 -7.74
CA ASN A 103 -11.74 -3.56 -7.26
C ASN A 103 -11.22 -4.39 -6.07
N ASP A 104 -10.02 -4.11 -5.59
CA ASP A 104 -9.41 -4.83 -4.46
C ASP A 104 -10.32 -4.86 -3.22
N ILE A 105 -11.05 -3.78 -2.95
CA ILE A 105 -11.96 -3.65 -1.80
C ILE A 105 -13.31 -4.36 -2.04
N ASN A 106 -13.81 -4.33 -3.28
CA ASN A 106 -15.15 -4.84 -3.61
C ASN A 106 -15.11 -6.31 -4.08
N SER A 107 -13.95 -6.96 -4.06
CA SER A 107 -13.80 -8.33 -4.52
C SER A 107 -13.99 -9.34 -3.38
N TYR A 108 -14.83 -10.35 -3.61
CA TYR A 108 -15.00 -11.48 -2.70
C TYR A 108 -14.87 -12.79 -3.46
N PHE A 109 -14.02 -13.68 -2.96
CA PHE A 109 -13.82 -15.01 -3.55
C PHE A 109 -14.68 -16.04 -2.82
N CYS A 110 -15.59 -16.69 -3.54
CA CYS A 110 -16.42 -17.74 -2.97
C CYS A 110 -15.63 -19.06 -2.87
N LYS A 111 -15.47 -19.60 -1.65
CA LYS A 111 -14.76 -20.86 -1.42
C LYS A 111 -15.47 -22.10 -2.00
N GLN A 112 -16.79 -22.02 -2.17
CA GLN A 112 -17.62 -23.13 -2.64
C GLN A 112 -17.61 -23.26 -4.16
N CYS A 113 -17.78 -22.15 -4.91
CA CYS A 113 -17.84 -22.17 -6.38
C CYS A 113 -16.60 -21.59 -7.07
N LYS A 114 -15.60 -21.11 -6.32
CA LYS A 114 -14.33 -20.55 -6.81
C LYS A 114 -14.46 -19.37 -7.78
N LYS A 115 -15.61 -18.68 -7.73
CA LYS A 115 -15.91 -17.47 -8.52
C LYS A 115 -15.74 -16.20 -7.69
N THR A 116 -15.54 -15.07 -8.36
CA THR A 116 -15.33 -13.76 -7.72
C THR A 116 -16.57 -12.88 -7.87
N PHE A 117 -17.06 -12.36 -6.76
CA PHE A 117 -18.29 -11.58 -6.70
C PHE A 117 -18.06 -10.24 -6.03
N CYS A 118 -18.99 -9.30 -6.24
CA CYS A 118 -19.02 -8.04 -5.52
C CYS A 118 -19.59 -8.23 -4.10
N LEU A 119 -19.38 -7.26 -3.22
CA LEU A 119 -19.84 -7.32 -1.82
C LEU A 119 -21.35 -7.65 -1.67
N PRO A 120 -22.27 -7.09 -2.48
CA PRO A 120 -23.70 -7.47 -2.43
C PRO A 120 -23.97 -8.93 -2.80
N HIS A 121 -23.13 -9.54 -3.63
CA HIS A 121 -23.26 -10.91 -4.11
C HIS A 121 -22.32 -11.90 -3.39
N ARG A 122 -21.73 -11.49 -2.26
CA ARG A 122 -20.82 -12.33 -1.46
C ARG A 122 -21.49 -13.56 -0.85
N TYR A 123 -22.80 -13.49 -0.61
CA TYR A 123 -23.55 -14.54 0.05
C TYR A 123 -24.02 -15.63 -0.92
N ASP A 124 -24.09 -16.87 -0.44
CA ASP A 124 -24.42 -18.07 -1.24
C ASP A 124 -25.77 -17.96 -1.97
N PHE A 125 -26.78 -17.40 -1.30
CA PHE A 125 -28.11 -17.15 -1.88
C PHE A 125 -28.09 -16.09 -2.99
N ALA A 126 -27.19 -15.12 -2.87
CA ALA A 126 -27.15 -13.96 -3.75
C ALA A 126 -26.57 -14.30 -5.12
N HIS A 127 -25.60 -15.22 -5.20
CA HIS A 127 -25.02 -15.66 -6.49
C HIS A 127 -25.48 -17.04 -6.94
N LYS A 128 -26.48 -17.64 -6.27
CA LYS A 128 -26.96 -19.01 -6.51
C LYS A 128 -25.78 -19.99 -6.58
N CYS A 129 -25.05 -20.09 -5.47
CA CYS A 129 -23.84 -20.91 -5.40
C CYS A 129 -24.15 -22.37 -5.77
N ILE A 130 -23.53 -22.85 -6.85
CA ILE A 130 -23.54 -24.27 -7.21
C ILE A 130 -22.23 -24.83 -6.66
N SER A 131 -22.28 -25.37 -5.44
CA SER A 131 -21.18 -26.14 -4.88
C SER A 131 -21.14 -27.49 -5.60
N ASP A 132 -20.01 -27.83 -6.24
CA ASP A 132 -19.75 -29.22 -6.62
C ASP A 132 -19.85 -30.06 -5.34
N ASN A 133 -20.84 -30.94 -5.33
CA ASN A 133 -21.50 -31.48 -4.15
C ASN A 133 -20.60 -32.51 -3.41
N LYS A 134 -19.54 -32.03 -2.73
CA LYS A 134 -18.64 -32.89 -1.93
C LYS A 134 -18.40 -32.43 -0.49
N TYR A 135 -18.93 -31.28 -0.05
CA TYR A 135 -18.81 -30.83 1.34
C TYR A 135 -20.18 -30.47 1.94
N LYS A 136 -21.09 -31.45 1.98
CA LYS A 136 -22.12 -31.48 3.02
C LYS A 136 -21.70 -32.50 4.08
N LYS A 137 -21.15 -32.00 5.18
CA LYS A 137 -21.31 -32.55 6.54
C LYS A 137 -20.97 -31.45 7.53
N GLY A 138 -21.87 -30.46 7.61
CA GLY A 138 -21.96 -29.57 8.75
C GLY A 138 -22.78 -30.27 9.83
N PHE A 139 -22.18 -30.47 11.00
CA PHE A 139 -22.72 -31.10 12.20
C PHE A 139 -23.81 -30.27 12.92
N PHE A 140 -24.31 -29.18 12.32
CA PHE A 140 -25.28 -28.29 12.96
C PHE A 140 -26.52 -28.11 12.08
N GLU A 141 -27.33 -29.16 11.98
CA GLU A 141 -28.66 -29.07 11.41
C GLU A 141 -29.63 -29.70 12.40
N ASN A 142 -30.13 -28.88 13.33
CA ASN A 142 -31.41 -29.05 14.06
C ASN A 142 -31.59 -27.97 15.15
N ILE A 143 -31.98 -26.74 14.80
CA ILE A 143 -32.65 -25.84 15.78
C ILE A 143 -33.85 -25.06 15.20
N PHE A 144 -33.98 -24.82 13.89
CA PHE A 144 -35.12 -24.03 13.38
C PHE A 144 -35.92 -24.78 12.32
N LYS A 145 -36.73 -25.75 12.77
CA LYS A 145 -37.95 -26.17 12.07
C LYS A 145 -39.13 -26.14 13.02
N LYS A 146 -39.95 -25.11 12.84
CA LYS A 146 -41.42 -24.98 13.05
C LYS A 146 -41.66 -23.47 13.14
N GLU A 147 -42.48 -22.82 12.34
CA GLU A 147 -43.78 -23.24 11.81
C GLU A 147 -44.05 -22.71 10.40
N GLU A 148 -44.80 -23.50 9.64
CA GLU A 148 -45.22 -23.25 8.26
C GLU A 148 -46.67 -22.74 8.20
N HIS A 149 -46.89 -21.82 7.25
CA HIS A 149 -48.01 -21.76 6.29
C HIS A 149 -49.36 -21.06 6.57
N LYS A 150 -49.69 -20.18 5.59
CA LYS A 150 -51.00 -19.77 5.00
C LYS A 150 -51.80 -18.72 5.79
N SER A 151 -52.43 -17.70 5.19
CA SER A 151 -53.26 -17.66 3.98
C SER A 151 -53.55 -16.23 3.50
N ASP A 152 -54.09 -16.11 2.28
CA ASP A 152 -54.45 -14.90 1.53
C ASP A 152 -55.57 -14.01 2.12
N LYS A 153 -55.59 -12.76 1.62
CA LYS A 153 -56.65 -11.72 1.55
C LYS A 153 -57.02 -10.94 2.83
N SER A 154 -56.88 -9.60 2.75
CA SER A 154 -58.01 -8.63 2.82
C SER A 154 -57.61 -7.22 3.34
N TYR A 155 -57.81 -6.22 2.49
CA TYR A 155 -58.26 -4.84 2.75
C TYR A 155 -57.56 -3.84 3.71
N LYS A 156 -57.36 -2.65 3.10
CA LYS A 156 -57.51 -1.25 3.57
C LYS A 156 -56.34 -0.54 4.26
N LYS A 157 -55.84 0.46 3.50
CA LYS A 157 -55.48 1.85 3.85
C LYS A 157 -55.27 2.14 5.35
N ASN A 158 -54.12 2.72 5.68
CA ASN A 158 -54.16 4.08 6.20
C ASN A 158 -52.90 4.89 5.90
N ASN A 159 -53.19 6.14 5.57
CA ASN A 159 -52.34 7.19 5.09
C ASN A 159 -51.71 7.89 6.30
N ARG A 160 -50.38 7.93 6.41
CA ARG A 160 -49.70 8.96 7.22
C ARG A 160 -48.45 9.44 6.51
N LYS A 161 -48.63 10.56 5.81
CA LYS A 161 -47.57 11.52 5.46
C LYS A 161 -46.70 11.80 6.69
N MET A 162 -45.39 11.63 6.59
CA MET A 162 -44.46 12.41 7.39
C MET A 162 -43.29 12.87 6.52
N LYS A 163 -43.00 14.16 6.67
CA LYS A 163 -42.31 15.04 5.72
C LYS A 163 -40.81 14.79 5.70
N LYS A 164 -40.23 14.92 4.51
CA LYS A 164 -38.81 15.17 4.26
C LYS A 164 -38.38 16.41 5.05
N LYS A 165 -37.29 16.32 5.82
CA LYS A 165 -36.51 17.49 6.26
C LYS A 165 -35.08 17.31 5.75
N TRP A 166 -34.70 18.23 4.87
CA TRP A 166 -33.34 18.43 4.39
C TRP A 166 -32.55 19.13 5.51
N CYS A 167 -31.29 18.76 5.71
CA CYS A 167 -30.32 19.57 6.45
C CYS A 167 -29.32 20.12 5.45
N THR A 168 -29.32 21.45 5.33
CA THR A 168 -28.35 22.28 4.65
C THR A 168 -27.12 22.48 5.53
N ILE A 169 -25.98 22.64 4.85
CA ILE A 169 -24.64 22.90 5.35
C ILE A 169 -24.55 24.32 5.91
N GLN A 170 -23.87 24.47 7.05
CA GLN A 170 -23.14 25.68 7.45
C GLN A 170 -21.72 25.25 7.81
#